data_AF-A0AAD9C3A3-F1
#
_entry.id   AF-A0AAD9C3A3-F1
#
_cell.length_a   1.000
_cell.length_b   1.000
_cell.length_c   1.000
_cell.angle_alpha   90.00
_cell.angle_beta   90.00
_cell.angle_gamma   90.00
#
_symmetry.space_group_name_H-M   'P 1'
#
loop_
_entity.id
_entity.type
_entity.pdbx_description
1 polymer ?
#
loop_
_entity_poly.entity_id
_entity_poly.type
_entity_poly.pdbx_seq_one_letter_code
_entity_poly.pdbx_strand_id
1 'polypeptide(L)'
;MRRGVVNHGPWGEVNHGPWGKVNHGPWGEVNHGPWGEVNHGPWGKVNHGPWGEVNHGPWGEVNHGPWGEVNHGPWGNVNHGPWGEVNHGPWGEVNHAPWGEVNHGPWGEVNHGPWGKVSQIFNGEINESRPS
;
A
#
# COMPACT_ATOMS: atom_id res chain seq x y z
N MET A 1 25.09 -5.07 7.89
CA MET A 1 23.77 -4.70 8.45
C MET A 1 22.89 -5.94 8.42
N ARG A 2 22.41 -6.41 9.58
CA ARG A 2 21.63 -7.65 9.63
C ARG A 2 20.28 -7.40 8.95
N ARG A 3 19.95 -8.24 7.98
CA ARG A 3 18.57 -8.49 7.54
C ARG A 3 17.81 -8.98 8.77
N GLY A 4 17.08 -8.09 9.43
CA GLY A 4 16.32 -8.37 10.64
C GLY A 4 14.83 -8.29 10.38
N VAL A 5 14.06 -9.13 11.07
CA VAL A 5 12.62 -8.95 11.23
C VAL A 5 12.43 -8.19 12.53
N VAL A 6 11.74 -7.05 12.49
CA VAL A 6 11.38 -6.27 13.66
C VAL A 6 9.88 -6.41 13.89
N ASN A 7 9.51 -6.83 15.11
CA ASN A 7 8.12 -6.91 15.52
C ASN A 7 7.86 -5.85 16.59
N HIS A 8 6.83 -5.04 16.40
CA HIS A 8 6.43 -4.02 17.35
C HIS A 8 5.09 -4.35 18.02
N GLY A 9 4.91 -3.77 19.20
CA GLY A 9 3.74 -3.98 20.04
C GLY A 9 2.46 -3.38 19.43
N PRO A 10 1.35 -3.44 20.17
CA PRO A 10 0.04 -3.09 19.64
C PRO A 10 -0.18 -1.61 19.33
N TRP A 11 0.70 -0.74 19.84
CA TRP A 11 0.63 0.71 19.73
C TRP A 11 2.05 1.26 19.56
N GLY A 12 2.19 2.31 18.74
CA GLY A 12 3.41 3.12 18.72
C GLY A 12 3.80 3.63 17.34
N GLU A 13 4.97 4.27 17.30
CA GLU A 13 5.63 4.72 16.08
C GLU A 13 6.91 3.92 15.85
N VAL A 14 7.17 3.55 14.60
CA VAL A 14 8.36 2.80 14.22
C VAL A 14 9.09 3.48 13.09
N ASN A 15 10.38 3.70 13.30
CA ASN A 15 11.30 4.10 12.24
C ASN A 15 12.29 2.95 12.01
N HIS A 16 12.24 2.35 10.83
CA HIS A 16 13.10 1.21 10.49
C HIS A 16 14.14 1.59 9.44
N GLY A 17 15.32 0.98 9.57
CA GLY A 17 16.48 1.26 8.75
C GLY A 17 16.31 0.87 7.27
N PRO A 18 17.39 1.01 6.48
CA PRO A 18 17.27 0.97 5.02
C PRO A 18 16.90 -0.39 4.41
N TRP A 19 16.99 -1.46 5.19
CA TRP A 19 16.76 -2.84 4.74
C TRP A 19 16.08 -3.64 5.85
N GLY A 20 15.04 -4.42 5.53
CA GLY A 20 14.53 -5.46 6.43
C GLY A 20 13.02 -5.70 6.31
N LYS A 21 12.46 -6.37 7.33
CA LYS A 21 11.02 -6.64 7.43
C LYS A 21 10.47 -6.07 8.74
N VAL A 22 9.33 -5.40 8.69
CA VAL A 22 8.64 -4.88 9.88
C VAL A 22 7.24 -5.49 9.98
N ASN A 23 6.91 -6.05 11.14
CA ASN A 23 5.54 -6.36 11.51
C ASN A 23 5.12 -5.40 12.63
N HIS A 24 4.10 -4.58 12.38
CA HIS A 24 3.56 -3.66 13.36
C HIS A 24 2.21 -4.14 13.88
N GLY A 25 1.98 -3.94 15.18
CA GLY A 25 0.73 -4.28 15.82
C GLY A 25 -0.44 -3.40 15.37
N PRO A 26 -1.62 -3.59 15.99
CA PRO A 26 -2.88 -3.11 15.47
C PRO A 26 -3.05 -1.60 15.23
N TRP A 27 -2.28 -0.76 15.92
CA TRP A 27 -2.44 0.69 15.85
C TRP A 27 -1.08 1.37 15.80
N GLY A 28 -0.87 2.33 14.89
CA GLY A 28 0.36 3.13 14.91
C GLY A 28 0.79 3.71 13.58
N GLU A 29 2.03 4.18 13.56
CA GLU A 29 2.68 4.73 12.37
C GLU A 29 4.01 4.01 12.11
N VAL A 30 4.26 3.65 10.84
CA VAL A 30 5.53 3.05 10.41
C VAL A 30 6.16 3.89 9.31
N ASN A 31 7.40 4.32 9.52
CA ASN A 31 8.28 4.81 8.48
C ASN A 31 9.37 3.76 8.21
N HIS A 32 9.38 3.22 7.01
CA HIS A 32 10.35 2.20 6.61
C HIS A 32 11.31 2.76 5.56
N GLY A 33 12.59 2.41 5.72
CA GLY A 33 13.64 2.80 4.79
C GLY A 33 13.52 2.18 3.39
N PRO A 34 14.53 2.38 2.53
CA PRO A 34 14.35 2.24 1.09
C PRO A 34 14.01 0.87 0.53
N TRP A 35 14.28 -0.20 1.27
CA TRP A 35 14.12 -1.57 0.80
C TRP A 35 13.52 -2.46 1.88
N GLY A 36 12.40 -3.12 1.63
CA GLY A 36 11.88 -4.07 2.61
C GLY A 36 10.43 -4.49 2.45
N GLU A 37 9.93 -5.13 3.48
CA GLU A 37 8.53 -5.56 3.58
C GLU A 37 7.92 -5.00 4.88
N VAL A 38 6.71 -4.45 4.81
CA VAL A 38 5.96 -4.01 5.99
C VAL A 38 4.62 -4.73 6.04
N ASN A 39 4.34 -5.38 7.17
CA ASN A 39 3.00 -5.82 7.53
C ASN A 39 2.49 -4.95 8.68
N HIS A 40 1.47 -4.14 8.42
CA HIS A 40 0.88 -3.25 9.40
C HIS A 40 -0.49 -3.75 9.83
N GLY A 41 -0.76 -3.66 11.14
CA GLY A 41 -2.04 -4.03 11.72
C GLY A 41 -3.22 -3.13 11.29
N PRO A 42 -4.41 -3.35 11.89
CA PRO A 42 -5.66 -2.85 11.34
C PRO A 42 -5.85 -1.35 11.19
N TRP A 43 -5.14 -0.52 11.94
CA TRP A 43 -5.33 0.92 11.99
C TRP A 43 -4.00 1.63 11.95
N GLY A 44 -3.78 2.56 11.03
CA GLY A 44 -2.56 3.36 11.09
C GLY A 44 -2.12 4.02 9.80
N LYS A 45 -0.85 4.43 9.81
CA LYS A 45 -0.19 5.06 8.66
C LYS A 45 1.11 4.35 8.35
N VAL A 46 1.38 4.11 7.08
CA VAL A 46 2.67 3.57 6.62
C VAL A 46 3.26 4.49 5.57
N ASN A 47 4.50 4.93 5.80
CA ASN A 47 5.35 5.51 4.78
C ASN A 47 6.47 4.53 4.46
N HIS A 48 6.49 3.99 3.25
CA HIS A 48 7.49 3.03 2.81
C HIS A 48 8.40 3.66 1.76
N GLY A 49 9.70 3.35 1.86
CA GLY A 49 10.70 3.83 0.93
C GLY A 49 10.59 3.24 -0.48
N PRO A 50 11.57 3.54 -1.34
CA PRO A 50 11.43 3.35 -2.78
C PRO A 50 11.15 1.96 -3.33
N TRP A 51 11.49 0.90 -2.61
CA TRP A 51 11.42 -0.47 -3.10
C TRP A 51 10.85 -1.39 -2.03
N GLY A 52 9.77 -2.12 -2.31
CA GLY A 52 9.30 -3.12 -1.36
C GLY A 52 7.85 -3.53 -1.48
N GLU A 53 7.38 -4.21 -0.44
CA GLU A 53 6.01 -4.70 -0.33
C GLU A 53 5.38 -4.15 0.96
N VAL A 54 4.14 -3.69 0.86
CA VAL A 54 3.34 -3.27 2.03
C VAL A 54 2.03 -4.02 2.06
N ASN A 55 1.78 -4.73 3.16
CA ASN A 55 0.46 -5.24 3.51
C ASN A 55 -0.08 -4.41 4.67
N HIS A 56 -1.16 -3.67 4.43
CA HIS A 56 -1.80 -2.83 5.44
C HIS A 56 -3.18 -3.37 5.80
N GLY A 57 -3.48 -3.36 7.09
CA GLY A 57 -4.77 -3.79 7.61
C GLY A 57 -5.94 -2.87 7.23
N PRO A 58 -7.14 -3.13 7.78
CA PRO A 58 -8.39 -2.62 7.24
C PRO A 58 -8.61 -1.12 7.16
N TRP A 59 -7.91 -0.31 7.94
CA TRP A 59 -8.15 1.12 8.07
C TRP A 59 -6.82 1.88 8.07
N GLY A 60 -6.60 2.80 7.13
CA GLY A 60 -5.39 3.62 7.21
C GLY A 60 -5.00 4.37 5.98
N GLU A 61 -3.77 4.87 6.02
CA GLU A 61 -3.13 5.59 4.93
C GLU A 61 -1.79 4.92 4.61
N VAL A 62 -1.54 4.65 3.32
CA VAL A 62 -0.24 4.16 2.86
C VAL A 62 0.33 5.12 1.83
N ASN A 63 1.56 5.58 2.07
CA ASN A 63 2.39 6.22 1.07
C ASN A 63 3.54 5.28 0.74
N HIS A 64 3.57 4.78 -0.49
CA HIS A 64 4.61 3.87 -0.96
C HIS A 64 5.46 4.54 -2.03
N GLY A 65 6.76 4.26 -1.97
CA GLY A 65 7.74 4.77 -2.91
C GLY A 65 7.59 4.21 -4.34
N PRO A 66 8.56 4.52 -5.22
CA PRO A 66 8.40 4.36 -6.65
C PRO A 66 8.24 2.95 -7.20
N TRP A 67 8.65 1.92 -6.48
CA TRP A 67 8.70 0.54 -6.97
C TRP A 67 8.17 -0.42 -5.92
N GLY A 68 7.15 -1.21 -6.25
CA GLY A 68 6.73 -2.27 -5.33
C GLY A 68 5.27 -2.67 -5.44
N GLU A 69 4.82 -3.35 -4.39
CA GLU A 69 3.47 -3.88 -4.27
C GLU A 69 2.81 -3.37 -2.99
N VAL A 70 1.55 -2.96 -3.09
CA VAL A 70 0.74 -2.59 -1.93
C VAL A 70 -0.55 -3.40 -1.93
N ASN A 71 -0.79 -4.12 -0.83
CA ASN A 71 -2.08 -4.69 -0.51
C ASN A 71 -2.67 -3.91 0.67
N HIS A 72 -3.75 -3.19 0.43
CA HIS A 72 -4.43 -2.39 1.44
C HIS A 72 -5.81 -2.95 1.74
N GLY A 73 -6.16 -2.96 3.03
CA GLY A 73 -7.44 -3.44 3.49
C GLY A 73 -8.64 -2.56 3.09
N PRO A 74 -9.84 -2.89 3.63
CA PRO A 74 -11.10 -2.37 3.11
C PRO A 74 -11.37 -0.88 3.09
N TRP A 75 -10.69 -0.09 3.91
CA TRP A 75 -10.97 1.33 4.09
C TRP A 75 -9.67 2.12 4.17
N GLY A 76 -9.47 3.11 3.30
CA GLY A 76 -8.32 3.99 3.45
C GLY A 76 -7.85 4.63 2.17
N ASN A 77 -6.66 5.23 2.25
CA ASN A 77 -6.08 5.94 1.13
C ASN A 77 -4.70 5.36 0.81
N VAL A 78 -4.43 5.11 -0.46
CA VAL A 78 -3.12 4.69 -0.95
C VAL A 78 -2.59 5.69 -1.95
N ASN A 79 -1.40 6.23 -1.66
CA ASN A 79 -0.58 6.92 -2.65
C ASN A 79 0.60 6.03 -3.00
N HIS A 80 0.66 5.61 -4.26
CA HIS A 80 1.73 4.75 -4.76
C HIS A 80 2.53 5.45 -5.85
N GLY A 81 3.84 5.23 -5.81
CA GLY A 81 4.77 5.79 -6.78
C GLY A 81 4.65 5.17 -8.18
N PRO A 82 5.52 5.58 -9.11
CA PRO A 82 5.34 5.40 -10.54
C PRO A 82 5.35 3.97 -11.09
N TRP A 83 5.80 2.97 -10.35
CA TRP A 83 5.94 1.59 -10.83
C TRP A 83 5.46 0.60 -9.79
N GLY A 84 4.46 -0.22 -10.12
CA GLY A 84 4.06 -1.28 -9.20
C GLY A 84 2.64 -1.76 -9.34
N GLU A 85 2.22 -2.51 -8.34
CA GLU A 85 0.89 -3.07 -8.24
C GLU A 85 0.22 -2.62 -6.94
N VAL A 86 -1.03 -2.19 -7.03
CA VAL A 86 -1.85 -1.87 -5.86
C VAL A 86 -3.12 -2.70 -5.88
N ASN A 87 -3.32 -3.49 -4.84
CA ASN A 87 -4.59 -4.12 -4.53
C ASN A 87 -5.21 -3.38 -3.34
N HIS A 88 -6.34 -2.73 -3.58
CA HIS A 88 -7.06 -1.97 -2.57
C HIS A 88 -8.44 -2.55 -2.35
N GLY A 89 -8.85 -2.57 -1.08
CA GLY A 89 -10.15 -3.04 -0.67
C GLY A 89 -11.32 -2.19 -1.17
N PRO A 90 -12.56 -2.53 -0.73
CA PRO A 90 -13.79 -1.95 -1.27
C PRO A 90 -13.95 -0.44 -1.19
N TRP A 91 -13.42 0.22 -0.16
CA TRP A 91 -13.72 1.63 0.11
C TRP A 91 -12.44 2.45 0.23
N GLY A 92 -12.39 3.60 -0.44
CA GLY A 92 -11.27 4.53 -0.28
C GLY A 92 -10.77 5.17 -1.57
N GLU A 93 -9.58 5.73 -1.51
CA GLU A 93 -8.96 6.43 -2.62
C GLU A 93 -7.59 5.83 -2.96
N VAL A 94 -7.33 5.62 -4.24
CA VAL A 94 -6.01 5.22 -4.73
C VAL A 94 -5.50 6.26 -5.71
N ASN A 95 -4.34 6.83 -5.40
CA ASN A 95 -3.57 7.65 -6.34
C ASN A 95 -2.31 6.88 -6.75
N HIS A 96 -2.20 6.55 -8.03
CA HIS A 96 -1.09 5.77 -8.57
C HIS A 96 -0.43 6.48 -9.75
N ALA A 97 0.88 6.71 -9.65
CA ALA A 97 1.67 7.36 -10.68
C ALA A 97 2.04 6.37 -11.83
N PRO A 98 2.57 6.81 -12.98
CA PRO A 98 2.02 6.45 -14.28
C PRO A 98 2.02 4.98 -14.73
N TRP A 99 2.87 4.11 -14.19
CA TRP A 99 3.08 2.77 -14.71
C TRP A 99 2.71 1.73 -13.65
N GLY A 100 1.75 0.87 -13.93
CA GLY A 100 1.36 -0.15 -12.96
C GLY A 100 -0.02 -0.70 -13.17
N GLU A 101 -0.41 -1.56 -12.22
CA GLU A 101 -1.73 -2.16 -12.19
C GLU A 101 -2.41 -1.83 -10.86
N VAL A 102 -3.63 -1.30 -10.92
CA VAL A 102 -4.44 -1.04 -9.75
C VAL A 102 -5.67 -1.92 -9.81
N ASN A 103 -5.82 -2.80 -8.82
CA ASN A 103 -7.06 -3.49 -8.54
C ASN A 103 -7.74 -2.80 -7.36
N HIS A 104 -8.94 -2.28 -7.57
CA HIS A 104 -9.71 -1.61 -6.54
C HIS A 104 -11.10 -2.22 -6.40
N GLY A 105 -11.64 -2.22 -5.19
CA GLY A 105 -13.01 -2.69 -4.96
C GLY A 105 -14.11 -1.71 -5.39
N PRO A 106 -15.37 -2.03 -5.08
CA PRO A 106 -16.54 -1.41 -5.73
C PRO A 106 -16.85 0.04 -5.37
N TRP A 107 -16.32 0.55 -4.25
CA TRP A 107 -16.79 1.79 -3.63
C TRP A 107 -15.66 2.78 -3.33
N GLY A 108 -14.71 2.90 -4.25
CA GLY A 108 -13.65 3.89 -4.12
C GLY A 108 -13.19 4.47 -5.44
N GLU A 109 -12.41 5.53 -5.31
CA GLU A 109 -11.96 6.36 -6.41
C GLU A 109 -10.51 6.01 -6.75
N VAL A 110 -10.21 5.96 -8.04
CA VAL A 110 -8.87 5.67 -8.54
C VAL A 110 -8.43 6.80 -9.46
N ASN A 111 -7.37 7.50 -9.07
CA ASN A 111 -6.61 8.36 -9.95
C ASN A 111 -5.36 7.62 -10.40
N HIS A 112 -5.30 7.25 -11.67
CA HIS A 112 -4.17 6.52 -12.24
C HIS A 112 -3.53 7.31 -13.39
N GLY A 113 -2.21 7.31 -13.49
CA GLY A 113 -1.51 7.97 -14.61
C GLY A 113 -1.65 7.24 -15.96
N PRO A 114 -1.21 7.85 -17.07
CA PRO A 114 -1.61 7.48 -18.43
C PRO A 114 -1.18 6.08 -18.92
N TRP A 115 -0.26 5.39 -18.22
CA TRP A 115 0.38 4.18 -18.75
C TRP A 115 0.09 2.89 -17.97
N GLY A 116 -0.82 2.93 -16.99
CA GLY A 116 -1.19 1.73 -16.25
C GLY A 116 -2.64 1.31 -16.48
N LYS A 117 -3.01 0.23 -15.80
CA LYS A 117 -4.30 -0.43 -15.93
C LYS A 117 -5.04 -0.34 -14.62
N VAL A 118 -6.34 -0.13 -14.69
CA VAL A 118 -7.21 -0.17 -13.52
C VAL A 118 -8.26 -1.25 -13.73
N SER A 119 -8.37 -2.16 -12.78
CA SER A 119 -9.44 -3.15 -12.69
C SER A 119 -10.30 -2.85 -11.47
N GLN A 120 -11.59 -2.65 -11.68
CA GLN A 120 -12.56 -2.47 -10.61
C GLN A 120 -13.46 -3.69 -10.50
N ILE A 121 -13.64 -4.21 -9.28
CA ILE A 121 -14.51 -5.35 -9.02
C ILE A 121 -15.84 -4.85 -8.44
N PHE A 122 -16.96 -5.10 -9.13
CA PHE A 122 -18.29 -4.77 -8.65
C PHE A 122 -19.21 -5.99 -8.78
N ASN A 123 -19.79 -6.46 -7.66
CA ASN A 123 -20.69 -7.63 -7.61
C ASN A 123 -20.15 -8.91 -8.30
N GLY A 124 -18.83 -9.09 -8.33
CA GLY A 124 -18.18 -10.24 -8.99
C GLY A 124 -17.86 -10.03 -10.48
N GLU A 125 -18.20 -8.88 -11.05
CA GLU A 125 -17.82 -8.46 -12.39
C GLU A 125 -16.55 -7.60 -12.34
N ILE A 126 -15.66 -7.78 -13.33
CA ILE A 126 -14.40 -7.03 -13.46
C ILE A 126 -14.58 -5.99 -14.57
N ASN A 127 -14.39 -4.72 -14.22
CA ASN A 127 -14.37 -3.60 -15.15
C ASN A 127 -12.94 -3.11 -15.32
N GLU A 128 -12.37 -3.37 -16.50
CA GLU A 128 -11.04 -2.89 -16.85
C GLU A 128 -11.12 -1.53 -17.55
N SER A 129 -10.26 -0.61 -17.14
CA SER A 129 -10.09 0.67 -17.80
C SER A 129 -8.61 0.97 -18.01
N ARG A 130 -8.33 1.62 -19.14
CA ARG A 130 -7.05 2.26 -19.39
C ARG A 130 -7.30 3.76 -19.44
N PRO A 131 -6.55 4.57 -18.68
CA PRO A 131 -6.62 6.01 -18.82
C PRO A 131 -6.26 6.40 -20.26
N SER A 132 -6.95 7.42 -20.76
CA SER A 132 -6.75 7.98 -22.11
C SER A 132 -5.40 8.68 -22.25
#